data_AF-C2XWI2-F1
#
_entry.id   AF-C2XWI2-F1
#
_cell.length_a   1.000
_cell.length_b   1.000
_cell.length_c   1.000
_cell.angle_alpha   90.00
_cell.angle_beta   90.00
_cell.angle_gamma   90.00
#
_symmetry.space_group_name_H-M   'P 1'
#
loop_
_entity.id
_entity.type
_entity.pdbx_description
1 polymer ?
#
loop_
_entity_poly.entity_id
_entity_poly.type
_entity_poly.pdbx_seq_one_letter_code
_entity_poly.pdbx_strand_id
1 'polypeptide(L)'
;MSKRTIDYYTNLGILKAERSQSNYRYYDETAFETLQFIEKCKEMHMPLCEIKEKIEEKKKLLGINEHVSKQVNEVTDHIHRLEAELTELKPLLDELTDSQREKISKSLSGQTTALIQTLALLL
;
A
#
# COMPACT_ATOMS: atom_id res chain seq x y z
N MET A 1 -13.62 -4.97 29.84
CA MET A 1 -12.63 -6.06 29.65
C MET A 1 -11.66 -6.16 30.82
N SER A 2 -11.17 -7.36 31.16
CA SER A 2 -10.16 -7.57 32.21
C SER A 2 -8.74 -7.62 31.65
N LYS A 3 -7.72 -7.33 32.48
CA LYS A 3 -6.29 -7.52 32.11
C LYS A 3 -6.02 -8.93 31.59
N ARG A 4 -6.60 -9.95 32.24
CA ARG A 4 -6.47 -11.36 31.84
C ARG A 4 -7.01 -11.62 30.44
N THR A 5 -8.07 -10.93 30.04
CA THR A 5 -8.65 -11.02 28.69
C THR A 5 -7.71 -10.43 27.63
N ILE A 6 -7.11 -9.27 27.94
CA ILE A 6 -6.12 -8.63 27.05
C ILE A 6 -4.88 -9.52 26.91
N ASP A 7 -4.38 -10.06 28.03
CA ASP A 7 -3.24 -11.00 28.02
C ASP A 7 -3.57 -12.25 27.21
N TYR A 8 -4.78 -12.78 27.34
CA TYR A 8 -5.23 -13.93 26.56
C TYR A 8 -5.24 -13.66 25.05
N TYR A 9 -5.80 -12.52 24.61
CA TYR A 9 -5.81 -12.15 23.19
C TYR A 9 -4.42 -11.84 22.63
N THR A 10 -3.55 -11.29 23.46
CA THR A 10 -2.15 -11.06 23.08
C THR A 10 -1.41 -12.39 22.90
N ASN A 11 -1.60 -13.35 23.81
CA ASN A 11 -0.98 -14.68 23.70
C ASN A 11 -1.52 -15.49 22.51
N LEU A 12 -2.78 -15.24 22.10
CA LEU A 12 -3.36 -15.83 20.89
C LEU A 12 -2.91 -15.17 19.58
N GLY A 13 -2.12 -14.09 19.66
CA GLY A 13 -1.65 -13.29 18.53
C GLY A 13 -2.72 -12.39 17.89
N ILE A 14 -3.89 -12.25 18.54
CA ILE A 14 -4.98 -11.40 18.03
C ILE A 14 -4.59 -9.92 18.18
N LEU A 15 -4.07 -9.56 19.35
CA LEU A 15 -3.52 -8.24 19.64
C LEU A 15 -1.99 -8.26 19.49
N LYS A 16 -1.46 -7.26 18.81
CA LYS A 16 -0.02 -6.99 18.75
C LYS A 16 0.35 -6.00 19.84
N ALA A 17 1.43 -6.29 20.56
CA ALA A 17 1.95 -5.42 21.61
C ALA A 17 3.42 -5.13 21.34
N GLU A 18 3.80 -3.87 21.47
CA GLU A 18 5.20 -3.48 21.55
C GLU A 18 5.67 -3.54 22.99
N ARG A 19 6.95 -3.81 23.20
CA ARG A 19 7.52 -3.90 24.55
C ARG A 19 8.49 -2.75 24.77
N SER A 20 8.35 -2.06 25.89
CA SER A 20 9.37 -1.11 26.34
C SER A 20 10.66 -1.82 26.74
N GLN A 21 11.72 -1.04 26.90
CA GLN A 21 12.98 -1.50 27.50
C GLN A 21 12.77 -2.09 28.92
N SER A 22 11.78 -1.59 29.66
CA SER A 22 11.33 -2.13 30.96
C SER A 22 10.33 -3.30 30.85
N ASN A 23 10.14 -3.89 29.66
CA ASN A 23 9.29 -5.05 29.37
C ASN A 23 7.77 -4.87 29.55
N TYR A 24 7.28 -3.64 29.76
CA TYR A 24 5.86 -3.32 29.72
C TYR A 24 5.32 -3.38 28.29
N ARG A 25 4.10 -3.92 28.13
CA ARG A 25 3.36 -4.00 26.86
C ARG A 25 2.63 -2.69 26.58
N TYR A 26 2.88 -2.12 25.41
CA TYR A 26 2.15 -1.00 24.84
C TYR A 26 1.31 -1.51 23.68
N TYR A 27 0.09 -1.01 23.58
CA TYR A 27 -0.83 -1.29 22.50
C TYR A 27 -1.14 0.01 21.79
N ASP A 28 -1.14 -0.01 20.48
CA ASP A 28 -1.53 1.12 19.65
C ASP A 28 -3.07 1.23 19.54
N GLU A 29 -3.54 2.24 18.82
CA GLU A 29 -4.97 2.46 18.59
C GLU A 29 -5.63 1.29 17.84
N THR A 30 -4.88 0.55 17.00
CA THR A 30 -5.40 -0.59 16.26
C THR A 30 -5.84 -1.73 17.19
N ALA A 31 -5.18 -1.88 18.34
CA ALA A 31 -5.58 -2.83 19.37
C ALA A 31 -6.95 -2.47 19.96
N PHE A 32 -7.25 -1.17 20.13
CA PHE A 32 -8.54 -0.72 20.62
C PHE A 32 -9.67 -1.01 19.62
N GLU A 33 -9.45 -0.74 18.33
CA GLU A 33 -10.39 -1.10 17.27
C GLU A 33 -10.63 -2.61 17.20
N THR A 34 -9.56 -3.39 17.32
CA THR A 34 -9.64 -4.86 17.33
C THR A 34 -10.46 -5.36 18.53
N LEU A 35 -10.29 -4.77 19.71
CA LEU A 35 -11.06 -5.10 20.90
C LEU A 35 -12.56 -4.78 20.72
N GLN A 36 -12.90 -3.62 20.18
CA GLN A 36 -14.30 -3.27 19.88
C GLN A 36 -14.93 -4.23 18.87
N PHE A 37 -14.16 -4.64 17.85
CA PHE A 37 -14.62 -5.63 16.88
C PHE A 37 -14.91 -6.98 17.54
N ILE A 38 -14.01 -7.44 18.41
CA ILE A 38 -14.20 -8.68 19.18
C ILE A 38 -15.46 -8.60 20.06
N GLU A 39 -15.72 -7.46 20.72
CA GLU A 39 -16.92 -7.27 21.54
C GLU A 39 -18.19 -7.37 20.70
N LYS A 40 -18.28 -6.67 19.57
CA LYS A 40 -19.41 -6.76 18.65
C LYS A 40 -19.64 -8.18 18.12
N CYS A 41 -18.58 -8.90 17.77
CA CYS A 41 -18.71 -10.29 17.32
C CYS A 41 -19.17 -11.24 18.42
N LYS A 42 -18.74 -11.01 19.67
CA LYS A 42 -19.21 -11.77 20.82
C LYS A 42 -20.68 -11.54 21.13
N GLU A 43 -21.19 -10.32 20.95
CA GLU A 43 -22.62 -10.02 21.06
C GLU A 43 -23.45 -10.83 20.04
N MET A 44 -22.87 -11.09 18.86
CA MET A 44 -23.44 -11.97 17.84
C MET A 44 -23.20 -13.47 18.10
N HIS A 45 -22.76 -13.86 19.31
CA HIS A 45 -22.48 -15.24 19.70
C HIS A 45 -21.42 -15.95 18.84
N MET A 46 -20.56 -15.19 18.15
CA MET A 46 -19.51 -15.75 17.31
C MET A 46 -18.41 -16.38 18.17
N PRO A 47 -17.96 -17.62 17.87
CA PRO A 47 -16.87 -18.25 18.59
C PRO A 47 -15.55 -17.54 18.29
N LEU A 48 -14.65 -17.50 19.27
CA LEU A 48 -13.40 -16.73 19.18
C LEU A 48 -12.49 -17.17 18.01
N CYS A 49 -12.55 -18.45 17.60
CA CYS A 49 -11.82 -18.94 16.44
C CYS A 49 -12.25 -18.23 15.15
N GLU A 50 -13.54 -18.12 14.89
CA GLU A 50 -14.09 -17.41 13.73
C GLU A 50 -13.79 -15.91 13.79
N ILE A 51 -13.86 -15.32 14.98
CA ILE A 51 -13.49 -13.90 15.18
C ILE A 51 -12.03 -13.68 14.79
N LYS A 52 -11.13 -14.58 15.20
CA LYS A 52 -9.71 -14.51 14.85
C LYS A 52 -9.50 -14.61 13.34
N GLU A 53 -10.16 -15.54 12.65
CA GLU A 53 -10.05 -15.69 11.20
C GLU A 53 -10.48 -14.42 10.46
N LYS A 54 -11.61 -13.81 10.87
CA LYS A 54 -12.07 -12.53 10.29
C LYS A 54 -11.11 -11.37 10.51
N ILE A 55 -10.47 -11.30 11.68
CA ILE A 55 -9.47 -10.28 11.96
C ILE A 55 -8.25 -10.45 11.05
N GLU A 56 -7.78 -11.68 10.85
CA GLU A 56 -6.64 -11.95 9.98
C GLU A 56 -6.95 -11.69 8.50
N GLU A 57 -8.15 -12.03 8.05
CA GLU A 57 -8.61 -11.67 6.70
C GLU A 57 -8.67 -10.16 6.51
N LYS A 58 -9.22 -9.41 7.48
CA LYS A 58 -9.25 -7.95 7.45
C LYS A 58 -7.85 -7.35 7.40
N LYS A 59 -6.91 -7.84 8.23
CA LYS A 59 -5.50 -7.39 8.21
C LYS A 59 -4.84 -7.66 6.87
N LYS A 60 -5.07 -8.84 6.27
CA LYS A 60 -4.56 -9.17 4.94
C LYS A 60 -5.07 -8.21 3.88
N LEU A 61 -6.37 -7.92 3.87
CA LEU A 61 -6.98 -6.97 2.92
C LEU A 61 -6.44 -5.55 3.11
N LEU A 62 -6.29 -5.09 4.35
CA LEU A 62 -5.68 -3.79 4.65
C LEU A 62 -4.23 -3.74 4.16
N GLY A 63 -3.43 -4.78 4.39
CA GLY A 63 -2.06 -4.86 3.91
C GLY A 63 -1.97 -4.89 2.39
N ILE A 64 -2.90 -5.56 1.69
CA ILE A 64 -2.99 -5.50 0.22
C ILE A 64 -3.29 -4.07 -0.24
N ASN A 65 -4.27 -3.40 0.37
CA ASN A 65 -4.62 -2.03 0.00
C ASN A 65 -3.47 -1.04 0.24
N GLU A 66 -2.76 -1.17 1.36
CA GLU A 66 -1.59 -0.34 1.67
C GLU A 66 -0.46 -0.60 0.66
N HIS A 67 -0.19 -1.87 0.35
CA HIS A 67 0.81 -2.24 -0.66
C HIS A 67 0.46 -1.70 -2.04
N VAL A 68 -0.79 -1.85 -2.48
CA VAL A 68 -1.28 -1.31 -3.75
C VAL A 68 -1.19 0.21 -3.75
N SER A 69 -1.61 0.89 -2.69
CA SER A 69 -1.50 2.35 -2.58
C SER A 69 -0.06 2.83 -2.66
N LYS A 70 0.87 2.12 -2.02
CA LYS A 70 2.30 2.41 -2.12
C LYS A 70 2.81 2.24 -3.55
N GLN A 71 2.45 1.15 -4.22
CA GLN A 71 2.85 0.93 -5.61
C GLN A 71 2.26 1.99 -6.56
N VAL A 72 1.02 2.41 -6.35
CA VAL A 72 0.41 3.52 -7.11
C VAL A 72 1.22 4.80 -6.91
N ASN A 73 1.57 5.15 -5.67
CA ASN A 73 2.39 6.34 -5.40
C ASN A 73 3.77 6.25 -6.06
N GLU A 74 4.42 5.08 -6.02
CA GLU A 74 5.71 4.85 -6.69
C GLU A 74 5.61 5.03 -8.22
N VAL A 75 4.52 4.55 -8.84
CA VAL A 75 4.26 4.75 -10.27
C VAL A 75 4.00 6.22 -10.57
N THR A 76 3.20 6.91 -9.76
CA THR A 76 2.96 8.35 -9.89
C THR A 76 4.26 9.15 -9.82
N ASP A 77 5.15 8.81 -8.90
CA ASP A 77 6.46 9.46 -8.78
C ASP A 77 7.35 9.20 -10.00
N HIS A 78 7.30 8.00 -10.59
CA HIS A 78 7.99 7.71 -11.85
C HIS A 78 7.45 8.56 -13.00
N ILE A 79 6.13 8.73 -13.10
CA ILE A 79 5.49 9.56 -14.13
C ILE A 79 5.97 11.02 -14.00
N HIS A 80 5.93 11.60 -12.81
CA HIS A 80 6.40 12.97 -12.61
C HIS A 80 7.89 13.16 -12.94
N ARG A 81 8.75 12.19 -12.59
CA ARG A 81 10.16 12.21 -12.99
C ARG A 81 10.32 12.19 -14.51
N LEU A 82 9.60 11.30 -15.18
CA LEU A 82 9.63 11.19 -16.62
C LEU A 82 9.16 12.48 -17.31
N GLU A 83 8.10 13.12 -16.79
CA GLU A 83 7.63 14.41 -17.30
C GLU A 83 8.67 15.52 -17.16
N ALA A 84 9.39 15.57 -16.03
CA ALA A 84 10.46 16.52 -15.81
C ALA A 84 11.62 16.28 -16.79
N GLU A 85 12.08 15.03 -16.92
CA GLU A 85 13.13 14.66 -17.88
C GLU A 85 12.75 15.01 -19.33
N LEU A 86 11.50 14.73 -19.74
CA LEU A 86 11.01 15.09 -21.07
C LEU A 86 10.95 16.61 -21.29
N THR A 87 10.66 17.38 -20.23
CA THR A 87 10.65 18.85 -20.28
C THR A 87 12.06 19.40 -20.46
N GLU A 88 13.05 18.82 -19.80
CA GLU A 88 14.46 19.16 -19.97
C GLU A 88 15.02 18.73 -21.34
N LEU A 89 14.51 17.63 -21.89
CA LEU A 89 14.93 17.10 -23.19
C LEU A 89 14.38 17.93 -24.36
N LYS A 90 13.26 18.64 -24.16
CA LYS A 90 12.62 19.49 -25.17
C LYS A 90 13.55 20.55 -25.81
N PRO A 91 14.27 21.41 -25.05
CA PRO A 91 15.21 22.36 -25.65
C PRO A 91 16.37 21.67 -26.37
N LEU A 92 16.82 20.50 -25.90
CA LEU A 92 17.88 19.74 -26.58
C LEU A 92 17.41 19.22 -27.94
N LEU A 93 16.13 18.84 -28.08
CA LEU A 93 15.54 18.46 -29.37
C LEU A 93 15.41 19.65 -30.33
N ASP A 94 15.34 20.87 -29.81
CA ASP A 94 15.28 22.11 -30.61
C ASP A 94 16.63 22.51 -31.21
N GLU A 95 17.74 22.02 -30.66
CA GLU A 95 19.09 22.22 -31.20
C GLU A 95 19.49 21.18 -32.26
N LEU A 96 18.67 20.15 -32.49
CA LEU A 96 18.98 19.08 -33.42
C LEU A 96 18.58 19.38 -34.87
N THR A 97 19.32 18.79 -35.81
CA THR A 97 18.94 18.77 -37.22
C THR A 97 17.70 17.90 -37.48
N ASP A 98 16.96 18.17 -38.56
CA ASP A 98 15.72 17.45 -38.90
C ASP A 98 15.90 15.93 -38.94
N SER A 99 17.03 15.45 -39.49
CA SER A 99 17.33 14.01 -39.57
C SER A 99 17.59 13.36 -38.19
N GLN A 100 18.17 14.10 -37.25
CA GLN A 100 18.39 13.63 -35.88
C GLN A 100 17.09 13.63 -35.08
N ARG A 101 16.27 14.68 -35.26
CA ARG A 101 14.94 14.80 -34.65
C ARG A 101 14.02 13.64 -35.06
N GLU A 102 14.01 13.27 -36.34
CA GLU A 102 13.16 12.19 -36.85
C GLU A 102 13.58 10.80 -36.31
N LYS A 103 14.88 10.55 -36.15
CA LYS A 103 15.38 9.30 -35.53
C LYS A 103 14.97 9.19 -34.07
N ILE A 104 15.11 10.27 -33.30
CA ILE A 104 14.79 10.28 -31.87
C ILE A 104 13.26 10.20 -31.65
N SER A 105 12.47 10.94 -32.43
CA SER A 105 10.99 10.89 -32.30
C SER A 105 10.43 9.51 -32.61
N LYS A 106 10.99 8.81 -33.60
CA LYS A 106 10.60 7.43 -33.95
C LYS A 106 10.95 6.43 -32.84
N SER A 107 12.06 6.64 -32.14
CA SER A 107 12.45 5.81 -30.99
C SER A 107 11.56 6.07 -29.77
N LEU A 108 11.26 7.35 -29.47
CA LEU A 108 10.41 7.72 -28.35
C LEU A 108 8.95 7.29 -28.55
N SER A 109 8.41 7.42 -29.77
CA SER A 109 7.00 7.11 -30.08
C SER A 109 6.65 5.64 -29.88
N GLY A 110 7.58 4.72 -30.19
CA GLY A 110 7.40 3.29 -29.93
C GLY A 110 7.29 2.95 -28.44
N GLN A 111 8.08 3.63 -27.59
CA GLN A 111 8.05 3.43 -26.14
C GLN A 111 6.83 4.10 -25.48
N THR A 112 6.48 5.30 -25.93
CA THR A 112 5.30 6.03 -25.39
C THR A 112 4.00 5.34 -25.75
N THR A 113 3.85 4.80 -26.96
CA THR A 113 2.64 4.05 -27.33
C THR A 113 2.46 2.79 -26.49
N ALA A 114 3.53 2.02 -26.27
CA ALA A 114 3.49 0.84 -25.39
C ALA A 114 3.11 1.21 -23.94
N LEU A 115 3.65 2.32 -23.42
CA LEU A 115 3.33 2.82 -22.08
C LEU A 115 1.86 3.27 -21.97
N ILE A 116 1.37 4.07 -22.93
CA ILE A 116 -0.03 4.51 -22.98
C ILE A 116 -0.96 3.30 -23.03
N GLN A 117 -0.64 2.29 -23.85
CA GLN A 117 -1.48 1.11 -24.02
C GLN A 117 -1.52 0.23 -22.76
N THR A 118 -0.40 0.10 -22.05
CA THR A 118 -0.36 -0.63 -20.76
C THR A 118 -1.12 0.13 -19.67
N LEU A 119 -0.99 1.46 -19.60
CA LEU A 119 -1.77 2.29 -18.67
C LEU A 119 -3.27 2.24 -18.97
N ALA A 120 -3.67 2.26 -20.24
CA ALA A 120 -5.08 2.19 -20.67
C ALA A 120 -5.74 0.83 -20.41
N LEU A 121 -4.97 -0.25 -20.27
CA LEU A 121 -5.49 -1.57 -19.86
C LEU A 121 -5.70 -1.68 -18.35
N LEU A 122 -5.04 -0.82 -17.57
CA LEU A 122 -5.07 -0.85 -16.11
C LEU A 122 -6.22 -0.01 -15.52
N LEU A 123 -6.75 0.94 -16.30
CA LEU A 123 -7.84 1.87 -15.95
C LEU A 123 -9.16 1.45 -16.62
#